data_AF-A0A4Q2T969-F1
#
_entry.id   AF-A0A4Q2T969-F1
#
_cell.length_a   1.000
_cell.length_b   1.000
_cell.length_c   1.000
_cell.angle_alpha   90.00
_cell.angle_beta   90.00
_cell.angle_gamma   90.00
#
_symmetry.space_group_name_H-M   'P 1'
#
loop_
_entity.id
_entity.type
_entity.pdbx_description
1 polymer ?
#
loop_
_entity_poly.entity_id
_entity_poly.type
_entity_poly.pdbx_seq_one_letter_code
_entity_poly.pdbx_strand_id
1 'polypeptide(L)'
;MENPVTERYPIAFRLYPYVRSPDQDAVTPVRHKVIVVGAGPVGLATALDLGRRGIPVLVLDDHEGPGLGSRAICFAKRTLEICDRLGAGEAMLAKGVQWNTGKVFHDDRLLYEFNLLPEDGHAFPAFINLQQPWFEKFLHDGVVKAQEEGALIEIRGRNRIDSITRHNDHVSLDIMTPDGAYQVEADWLVACDGARSPIRKMLGLGFEGRVFEDNFLIADVKMKADFPTERWFWFEPHFKSGDSALLHKQPDDIWRIDFQLGWSIDRAKELEPENIRARVSAMLGPEVEYELDWCSIYTFQCRRMEKFRHGPVLFAGDSAHQVSPFGARGANSGVQDADNLGWKLALVANGLAPDTLLDTYDEERVFGADENIANSTRSTDFITPKSAVSKLFRNAVLDLAETLPFARTVVNSGRLSVPCTYDGSRLNGPDLPGLPARTRPGSPCPDAPVGTEWLLRLIGGDFVLLAIDADVPENFAAHGIALKTLAVSAKENRALEERYLGGAKSAVYLIRPDQHVAARWDRFDAVAVSAALARAIAKD
;
A
#
# COMPACT_ATOMS: atom_id res chain seq x y z
N MET A 1 35.77 5.19 -18.47
CA MET A 1 35.08 4.05 -17.85
C MET A 1 33.69 4.54 -17.53
N GLU A 2 32.66 3.97 -18.16
CA GLU A 2 31.27 4.27 -17.77
C GLU A 2 31.07 3.86 -16.32
N ASN A 3 30.40 4.70 -15.53
CA ASN A 3 30.04 4.38 -14.16
C ASN A 3 29.19 3.09 -14.18
N PRO A 4 29.64 1.99 -13.53
CA PRO A 4 28.97 0.69 -13.65
C PRO A 4 27.55 0.71 -13.11
N VAL A 5 27.19 1.70 -12.27
CA VAL A 5 25.83 1.96 -11.77
C VAL A 5 25.35 3.30 -12.33
N THR A 6 24.52 3.27 -13.37
CA THR A 6 23.94 4.45 -14.00
C THR A 6 22.69 4.93 -13.25
N GLU A 7 22.63 6.23 -12.96
CA GLU A 7 21.44 6.87 -12.40
C GLU A 7 20.33 6.86 -13.46
N ARG A 8 19.20 6.22 -13.15
CA ARG A 8 18.09 6.08 -14.12
C ARG A 8 17.18 7.30 -14.14
N TYR A 9 17.18 8.08 -13.08
CA TYR A 9 16.37 9.27 -12.90
C TYR A 9 16.97 10.18 -11.83
N PRO A 10 16.70 11.50 -11.88
CA PRO A 10 17.07 12.41 -10.80
C PRO A 10 16.36 12.02 -9.49
N ILE A 11 17.03 12.22 -8.37
CA ILE A 11 16.48 11.96 -7.02
C ILE A 11 15.95 13.25 -6.39
N ALA A 12 14.90 13.13 -5.56
CA ALA A 12 14.34 14.23 -4.81
C ALA A 12 15.11 14.51 -3.51
N PHE A 13 15.53 13.44 -2.83
CA PHE A 13 16.31 13.50 -1.60
C PHE A 13 17.47 12.51 -1.71
N ARG A 14 18.65 12.88 -1.20
CA ARG A 14 19.79 11.95 -1.05
C ARG A 14 19.80 11.44 0.38
N LEU A 15 19.09 10.34 0.63
CA LEU A 15 18.83 9.82 1.98
C LEU A 15 19.87 8.80 2.43
N TYR A 16 20.33 7.94 1.52
CA TYR A 16 21.26 6.85 1.77
C TYR A 16 22.36 6.86 0.70
N PRO A 17 23.31 7.82 0.76
CA PRO A 17 24.39 7.89 -0.20
C PRO A 17 25.23 6.61 -0.23
N TYR A 18 25.91 6.34 -1.34
CA TYR A 18 26.83 5.20 -1.43
C TYR A 18 27.93 5.34 -0.37
N VAL A 19 28.09 4.28 0.40
CA VAL A 19 29.19 4.09 1.35
C VAL A 19 29.71 2.69 1.15
N ARG A 20 31.04 2.55 1.01
CA ARG A 20 31.68 1.25 0.92
C ARG A 20 31.40 0.45 2.20
N SER A 21 30.87 -0.76 2.05
CA SER A 21 30.55 -1.64 3.19
C SER A 21 31.71 -2.59 3.52
N PRO A 22 31.91 -2.97 4.80
CA PRO A 22 32.83 -4.04 5.19
C PRO A 22 32.58 -5.38 4.46
N ASP A 23 31.35 -5.65 4.03
CA ASP A 23 31.02 -6.86 3.27
C ASP A 23 31.77 -6.93 1.92
N GLN A 24 32.16 -5.79 1.35
CA GLN A 24 32.94 -5.72 0.11
C GLN A 24 34.39 -6.17 0.28
N ASP A 25 34.89 -6.19 1.52
CA ASP A 25 36.25 -6.58 1.86
C ASP A 25 36.29 -7.99 2.51
N ALA A 26 35.13 -8.62 2.69
CA ALA A 26 35.03 -9.96 3.27
C ALA A 26 35.59 -11.03 2.33
N VAL A 27 36.42 -11.93 2.87
CA VAL A 27 37.03 -13.04 2.10
C VAL A 27 35.97 -14.04 1.62
N THR A 28 34.90 -14.20 2.39
CA THR A 28 33.74 -15.04 2.07
C THR A 28 32.48 -14.17 2.11
N PRO A 29 31.46 -14.46 1.28
CA PRO A 29 30.20 -13.73 1.31
C PRO A 29 29.60 -13.66 2.72
N VAL A 30 29.21 -12.46 3.15
CA VAL A 30 28.56 -12.26 4.45
C VAL A 30 27.10 -12.67 4.33
N ARG A 31 26.63 -13.50 5.26
CA ARG A 31 25.25 -13.97 5.31
C ARG A 31 24.40 -13.12 6.25
N HIS A 32 23.36 -12.51 5.69
CA HIS A 32 22.40 -11.64 6.37
C HIS A 32 21.11 -12.39 6.73
N LYS A 33 20.39 -11.92 7.75
CA LYS A 33 19.14 -12.57 8.15
C LYS A 33 18.01 -12.30 7.15
N VAL A 34 17.80 -11.04 6.81
CA VAL A 34 16.86 -10.64 5.76
C VAL A 34 17.52 -9.59 4.88
N ILE A 35 17.47 -9.80 3.56
CA ILE A 35 17.78 -8.75 2.58
C ILE A 35 16.49 -8.28 1.93
N VAL A 36 16.26 -6.97 1.92
CA VAL A 36 15.19 -6.32 1.16
C VAL A 36 15.82 -5.63 -0.05
N VAL A 37 15.34 -5.93 -1.25
CA VAL A 37 15.85 -5.32 -2.49
C VAL A 37 14.87 -4.23 -2.95
N GLY A 38 15.33 -2.99 -3.00
CA GLY A 38 14.55 -1.79 -3.33
C GLY A 38 14.09 -1.02 -2.09
N ALA A 39 14.47 0.25 -1.99
CA ALA A 39 14.12 1.18 -0.90
C ALA A 39 12.96 2.13 -1.30
N GLY A 40 12.03 1.65 -2.12
CA GLY A 40 10.77 2.33 -2.36
C GLY A 40 9.80 2.23 -1.16
N PRO A 41 8.55 2.68 -1.30
CA PRO A 41 7.57 2.72 -0.20
C PRO A 41 7.40 1.38 0.51
N VAL A 42 7.37 0.29 -0.28
CA VAL A 42 7.15 -1.07 0.21
C VAL A 42 8.39 -1.61 0.91
N GLY A 43 9.58 -1.44 0.32
CA GLY A 43 10.81 -1.95 0.92
C GLY A 43 11.17 -1.25 2.23
N LEU A 44 10.99 0.07 2.30
CA LEU A 44 11.19 0.82 3.54
C LEU A 44 10.19 0.39 4.62
N ALA A 45 8.91 0.20 4.28
CA ALA A 45 7.91 -0.30 5.21
C ALA A 45 8.23 -1.72 5.71
N THR A 46 8.66 -2.62 4.82
CA THR A 46 9.09 -3.99 5.17
C THR A 46 10.29 -3.96 6.12
N ALA A 47 11.32 -3.18 5.80
CA ALA A 47 12.52 -3.09 6.62
C ALA A 47 12.22 -2.51 8.01
N LEU A 48 11.37 -1.49 8.07
CA LEU A 48 10.96 -0.86 9.32
C LEU A 48 10.11 -1.78 10.21
N ASP A 49 9.14 -2.51 9.65
CA ASP A 49 8.33 -3.47 10.42
C ASP A 49 9.19 -4.62 10.96
N LEU A 50 10.05 -5.21 10.12
CA LEU A 50 10.97 -6.28 10.54
C LEU A 50 12.00 -5.81 11.57
N GLY A 51 12.61 -4.65 11.36
CA GLY A 51 13.61 -4.09 12.28
C GLY A 51 13.01 -3.78 13.65
N ARG A 52 11.78 -3.24 13.71
CA ARG A 52 11.04 -3.03 14.98
C ARG A 52 10.70 -4.33 15.70
N ARG A 53 10.66 -5.46 14.98
CA ARG A 53 10.48 -6.81 15.54
C ARG A 53 11.82 -7.47 15.92
N GLY A 54 12.93 -6.72 15.88
CA GLY A 54 14.26 -7.19 16.23
C GLY A 54 14.93 -8.07 15.17
N ILE A 55 14.39 -8.13 13.95
CA ILE A 55 15.01 -8.87 12.85
C ILE A 55 16.08 -7.99 12.19
N PRO A 56 17.34 -8.44 12.07
CA PRO A 56 18.35 -7.72 11.29
C PRO A 56 17.96 -7.65 9.81
N VAL A 57 17.94 -6.44 9.24
CA VAL A 57 17.57 -6.20 7.85
C VAL A 57 18.64 -5.39 7.13
N LEU A 58 19.07 -5.89 5.98
CA LEU A 58 19.86 -5.12 5.00
C LEU A 58 18.97 -4.73 3.82
N VAL A 59 18.84 -3.44 3.54
CA VAL A 59 18.15 -2.91 2.36
C VAL A 59 19.18 -2.53 1.30
N LEU A 60 19.00 -3.02 0.09
CA LEU A 60 19.86 -2.71 -1.06
C LEU A 60 19.05 -1.95 -2.11
N ASP A 61 19.50 -0.75 -2.46
CA ASP A 61 18.86 0.06 -3.50
C ASP A 61 19.88 0.50 -4.54
N ASP A 62 19.47 0.55 -5.81
CA ASP A 62 20.34 0.95 -6.91
C ASP A 62 20.50 2.49 -7.03
N HIS A 63 19.75 3.27 -6.26
CA HIS A 63 19.85 4.73 -6.14
C HIS A 63 20.31 5.13 -4.72
N GLU A 64 20.50 6.43 -4.49
CA GLU A 64 20.87 7.00 -3.17
C GLU A 64 19.68 7.65 -2.44
N GLY A 65 18.47 7.47 -2.98
CA GLY A 65 17.26 8.08 -2.47
C GLY A 65 16.06 8.00 -3.42
N PRO A 66 14.90 8.53 -3.00
CA PRO A 66 13.67 8.55 -3.78
C PRO A 66 13.84 9.29 -5.10
N GLY A 67 13.27 8.74 -6.17
CA GLY A 67 13.21 9.41 -7.47
C GLY A 67 12.35 10.67 -7.44
N LEU A 68 12.66 11.65 -8.30
CA LEU A 68 11.83 12.83 -8.49
C LEU A 68 10.49 12.46 -9.14
N GLY A 69 9.43 13.15 -8.73
CA GLY A 69 8.10 13.08 -9.33
C GLY A 69 7.05 12.44 -8.44
N SER A 70 5.79 12.63 -8.81
CA SER A 70 4.63 12.31 -8.00
C SER A 70 3.97 10.97 -8.40
N ARG A 71 4.74 9.91 -8.69
CA ARG A 71 4.19 8.67 -9.28
C ARG A 71 2.97 8.13 -8.51
N ALA A 72 3.09 7.98 -7.19
CA ALA A 72 1.96 7.89 -6.28
C ALA A 72 1.72 9.24 -5.59
N ILE A 73 0.44 9.61 -5.44
CA ILE A 73 0.06 10.80 -4.65
C ILE A 73 -1.02 10.52 -3.62
N CYS A 74 -1.86 9.51 -3.79
CA CYS A 74 -2.99 9.25 -2.91
C CYS A 74 -2.71 8.08 -1.97
N PHE A 75 -2.71 8.35 -0.67
CA PHE A 75 -2.52 7.32 0.35
C PHE A 75 -3.79 7.15 1.17
N ALA A 76 -4.31 5.92 1.18
CA ALA A 76 -5.55 5.54 1.82
C ALA A 76 -5.39 5.40 3.33
N LYS A 77 -6.51 5.54 4.05
CA LYS A 77 -6.62 5.39 5.50
C LYS A 77 -5.83 4.20 6.05
N ARG A 78 -6.00 3.01 5.46
CA ARG A 78 -5.29 1.80 5.92
C ARG A 78 -3.76 1.94 5.86
N THR A 79 -3.25 2.50 4.76
CA THR A 79 -1.80 2.72 4.60
C THR A 79 -1.30 3.71 5.64
N LEU A 80 -2.07 4.76 5.93
CA LEU A 80 -1.73 5.74 6.96
C LEU A 80 -1.73 5.12 8.35
N GLU A 81 -2.70 4.26 8.67
CA GLU A 81 -2.75 3.50 9.93
C GLU A 81 -1.53 2.57 10.09
N ILE A 82 -1.11 1.90 9.00
CA ILE A 82 0.11 1.07 9.00
C ILE A 82 1.33 1.97 9.21
N CYS A 83 1.45 3.08 8.48
CA CYS A 83 2.55 4.01 8.61
C CYS A 83 2.60 4.69 9.98
N ASP A 84 1.47 4.95 10.63
CA ASP A 84 1.38 5.45 12.01
C ASP A 84 2.01 4.47 12.99
N ARG A 85 1.65 3.18 12.88
CA ARG A 85 2.25 2.12 13.68
C ARG A 85 3.76 1.98 13.42
N LEU A 86 4.21 2.28 12.21
CA LEU A 86 5.63 2.33 11.84
C LEU A 86 6.32 3.66 12.23
N GLY A 87 5.59 4.65 12.77
CA GLY A 87 6.13 5.92 13.25
C GLY A 87 6.26 7.03 12.21
N ALA A 88 5.66 6.86 11.02
CA ALA A 88 5.69 7.84 9.93
C ALA A 88 4.32 8.52 9.66
N GLY A 89 3.22 7.96 10.19
CA GLY A 89 1.85 8.40 9.89
C GLY A 89 1.55 9.85 10.28
N GLU A 90 2.00 10.30 11.46
CA GLU A 90 1.76 11.68 11.92
C GLU A 90 2.44 12.73 11.02
N ALA A 91 3.69 12.49 10.62
CA ALA A 91 4.41 13.38 9.71
C ALA A 91 3.75 13.43 8.32
N MET A 92 3.27 12.28 7.83
CA MET A 92 2.50 12.19 6.59
C MET A 92 1.18 12.98 6.69
N LEU A 93 0.47 12.88 7.81
CA LEU A 93 -0.79 13.59 8.03
C LEU A 93 -0.58 15.10 8.15
N ALA A 94 0.49 15.54 8.81
CA ALA A 94 0.82 16.95 8.98
C ALA A 94 1.23 17.62 7.66
N LYS A 95 1.95 16.89 6.79
CA LYS A 95 2.37 17.41 5.48
C LYS A 95 1.28 17.27 4.41
N GLY A 96 0.54 16.16 4.44
CA GLY A 96 -0.40 15.76 3.40
C GLY A 96 -1.66 16.61 3.34
N VAL A 97 -2.24 16.73 2.15
CA VAL A 97 -3.54 17.36 1.97
C VAL A 97 -4.64 16.33 2.22
N GLN A 98 -5.37 16.49 3.32
CA GLN A 98 -6.44 15.57 3.71
C GLN A 98 -7.68 15.75 2.85
N TRP A 99 -8.34 14.65 2.47
CA TRP A 99 -9.62 14.71 1.77
C TRP A 99 -10.44 13.44 1.99
N ASN A 100 -11.76 13.65 2.10
CA ASN A 100 -12.76 12.57 2.22
C ASN A 100 -13.78 12.61 1.08
N THR A 101 -13.95 13.76 0.43
CA THR A 101 -14.99 14.01 -0.56
C THR A 101 -14.45 13.87 -1.98
N GLY A 102 -15.15 13.10 -2.80
CA GLY A 102 -14.94 13.01 -4.23
C GLY A 102 -16.17 13.48 -5.01
N LYS A 103 -15.94 14.09 -6.17
CA LYS A 103 -16.97 14.55 -7.12
C LYS A 103 -16.76 13.92 -8.48
N VAL A 104 -17.87 13.52 -9.09
CA VAL A 104 -17.90 12.94 -10.43
C VAL A 104 -18.70 13.85 -11.34
N PHE A 105 -18.09 14.22 -12.46
CA PHE A 105 -18.67 15.09 -13.47
C PHE A 105 -18.80 14.36 -14.81
N HIS A 106 -19.78 14.76 -15.60
CA HIS A 106 -19.84 14.49 -17.04
C HIS A 106 -19.97 15.82 -17.76
N ASP A 107 -18.99 16.13 -18.60
CA ASP A 107 -18.83 17.47 -19.20
C ASP A 107 -18.59 18.57 -18.14
N ASP A 108 -19.54 19.47 -17.92
CA ASP A 108 -19.55 20.47 -16.84
C ASP A 108 -20.55 20.13 -15.71
N ARG A 109 -21.37 19.09 -15.89
CA ARG A 109 -22.43 18.70 -14.96
C ARG A 109 -21.87 17.87 -13.82
N LEU A 110 -22.15 18.29 -12.58
CA LEU A 110 -21.90 17.46 -11.39
C LEU A 110 -22.95 16.35 -11.32
N LEU A 111 -22.53 15.09 -11.47
CA LEU A 111 -23.44 13.94 -11.37
C LEU A 111 -23.73 13.62 -9.91
N TYR A 112 -22.70 13.46 -9.11
CA TYR A 112 -22.84 13.23 -7.67
C TYR A 112 -21.52 13.49 -6.95
N GLU A 113 -21.64 13.66 -5.64
CA GLU A 113 -20.53 13.65 -4.69
C GLU A 113 -20.66 12.49 -3.71
N PHE A 114 -19.54 12.06 -3.15
CA PHE A 114 -19.49 10.98 -2.18
C PHE A 114 -18.45 11.28 -1.10
N ASN A 115 -18.76 10.90 0.14
CA ASN A 115 -17.83 10.92 1.27
C ASN A 115 -17.34 9.49 1.54
N LEU A 116 -16.02 9.29 1.53
CA LEU A 116 -15.36 8.00 1.75
C LEU A 116 -15.19 7.63 3.21
N LEU A 117 -15.38 8.58 4.12
CA LEU A 117 -15.37 8.37 5.56
C LEU A 117 -16.54 9.17 6.18
N PRO A 118 -17.79 8.70 6.00
CA PRO A 118 -18.96 9.36 6.53
C PRO A 118 -19.17 9.14 8.04
N GLU A 119 -18.46 8.16 8.63
CA GLU A 119 -18.48 7.90 10.08
C GLU A 119 -17.33 8.63 10.79
N ASP A 120 -17.60 9.18 11.97
CA ASP A 120 -16.61 9.83 12.84
C ASP A 120 -15.80 8.82 13.67
N GLY A 121 -14.90 9.30 14.53
CA GLY A 121 -14.19 8.43 15.49
C GLY A 121 -13.09 7.61 14.83
N HIS A 122 -12.25 8.28 14.05
CA HIS A 122 -11.04 7.71 13.44
C HIS A 122 -9.86 8.66 13.60
N ALA A 123 -8.67 8.12 13.81
CA ALA A 123 -7.43 8.90 13.87
C ALA A 123 -7.03 9.52 12.52
N PHE A 124 -7.32 8.81 11.42
CA PHE A 124 -6.88 9.15 10.07
C PHE A 124 -8.06 9.42 9.12
N PRO A 125 -7.89 10.36 8.16
CA PRO A 125 -8.89 10.64 7.13
C PRO A 125 -9.01 9.46 6.15
N ALA A 126 -9.99 9.52 5.25
CA ALA A 126 -10.13 8.53 4.18
C ALA A 126 -8.86 8.46 3.33
N PHE A 127 -8.33 9.63 2.96
CA PHE A 127 -7.14 9.77 2.15
C PHE A 127 -6.34 11.02 2.53
N ILE A 128 -5.04 10.97 2.24
CA ILE A 128 -4.23 12.16 2.01
C ILE A 128 -3.70 12.16 0.57
N ASN A 129 -3.46 13.35 0.04
CA ASN A 129 -2.57 13.56 -1.09
C ASN A 129 -1.19 13.99 -0.57
N LEU A 130 -0.14 13.31 -0.99
CA LEU A 130 1.25 13.55 -0.60
C LEU A 130 2.17 13.08 -1.73
N GLN A 131 3.16 13.89 -2.14
CA GLN A 131 4.12 13.44 -3.15
C GLN A 131 4.88 12.20 -2.64
N GLN A 132 5.02 11.16 -3.46
CA GLN A 132 5.72 9.93 -3.10
C GLN A 132 7.12 10.13 -2.47
N PRO A 133 7.98 11.07 -2.92
CA PRO A 133 9.26 11.29 -2.27
C PRO A 133 9.17 11.65 -0.79
N TRP A 134 8.15 12.43 -0.39
CA TRP A 134 7.89 12.73 1.03
C TRP A 134 7.44 11.49 1.79
N PHE A 135 6.61 10.64 1.17
CA PHE A 135 6.20 9.37 1.77
C PHE A 135 7.41 8.46 2.05
N GLU A 136 8.30 8.30 1.06
CA GLU A 136 9.55 7.54 1.22
C GLU A 136 10.48 8.19 2.25
N LYS A 137 10.61 9.52 2.24
CA LYS A 137 11.39 10.24 3.25
C LYS A 137 10.87 9.98 4.66
N PHE A 138 9.56 10.07 4.93
CA PHE A 138 9.04 9.87 6.27
C PHE A 138 9.17 8.42 6.76
N LEU A 139 9.09 7.43 5.87
CA LEU A 139 9.45 6.05 6.21
C LEU A 139 10.94 5.90 6.52
N HIS A 140 11.81 6.53 5.73
CA HIS A 140 13.24 6.56 6.01
C HIS A 140 13.56 7.24 7.35
N ASP A 141 12.93 8.38 7.67
CA ASP A 141 13.06 9.02 8.98
C ASP A 141 12.60 8.09 10.11
N GLY A 142 11.55 7.28 9.87
CA GLY A 142 11.13 6.20 10.76
C GLY A 142 12.18 5.10 10.93
N VAL A 143 12.91 4.74 9.87
CA VAL A 143 14.07 3.82 9.94
C VAL A 143 15.17 4.42 10.80
N VAL A 144 15.54 5.68 10.59
CA VAL A 144 16.56 6.37 11.39
C VAL A 144 16.19 6.36 12.87
N LYS A 145 14.94 6.72 13.20
CA LYS A 145 14.45 6.67 14.58
C LYS A 145 14.50 5.25 15.16
N ALA A 146 14.11 4.24 14.39
CA ALA A 146 14.17 2.86 14.84
C ALA A 146 15.64 2.41 15.09
N GLN A 147 16.59 2.84 14.26
CA GLN A 147 18.02 2.59 14.49
C GLN A 147 18.52 3.21 15.80
N GLU A 148 18.09 4.45 16.10
CA GLU A 148 18.39 5.13 17.37
C GLU A 148 17.80 4.38 18.59
N GLU A 149 16.67 3.72 18.40
CA GLU A 149 16.01 2.84 19.40
C GLU A 149 16.63 1.42 19.45
N GLY A 150 17.63 1.14 18.61
CA GLY A 150 18.38 -0.12 18.60
C GLY A 150 17.96 -1.15 17.55
N ALA A 151 17.07 -0.79 16.61
CA ALA A 151 16.71 -1.67 15.49
C ALA A 151 17.90 -1.86 14.54
N LEU A 152 18.11 -3.11 14.12
CA LEU A 152 19.24 -3.52 13.28
C LEU A 152 18.88 -3.40 11.79
N ILE A 153 18.69 -2.17 11.32
CA ILE A 153 18.40 -1.88 9.91
C ILE A 153 19.62 -1.22 9.28
N GLU A 154 20.04 -1.68 8.11
CA GLU A 154 21.07 -1.04 7.28
C GLU A 154 20.48 -0.74 5.91
N ILE A 155 20.74 0.44 5.33
CA ILE A 155 20.34 0.78 3.96
C ILE A 155 21.59 1.16 3.16
N ARG A 156 21.83 0.48 2.04
CA ARG A 156 22.95 0.75 1.14
C ARG A 156 22.47 1.23 -0.22
N GLY A 157 22.75 2.49 -0.53
CA GLY A 157 22.50 3.05 -1.86
C GLY A 157 23.56 2.67 -2.89
N ARG A 158 23.22 2.76 -4.19
CA ARG A 158 24.05 2.32 -5.33
C ARG A 158 24.54 0.86 -5.25
N ASN A 159 23.75 -0.01 -4.66
CA ASN A 159 24.00 -1.45 -4.60
C ASN A 159 23.00 -2.14 -5.52
N ARG A 160 23.38 -2.33 -6.79
CA ARG A 160 22.52 -2.96 -7.79
C ARG A 160 22.73 -4.47 -7.78
N ILE A 161 21.65 -5.24 -7.72
CA ILE A 161 21.72 -6.69 -7.90
C ILE A 161 21.89 -7.01 -9.38
N ASP A 162 22.95 -7.75 -9.72
CA ASP A 162 23.24 -8.22 -11.08
C ASP A 162 22.90 -9.70 -11.26
N SER A 163 22.91 -10.50 -10.19
CA SER A 163 22.54 -11.91 -10.24
C SER A 163 22.00 -12.41 -8.89
N ILE A 164 21.18 -13.46 -8.96
CA ILE A 164 20.65 -14.18 -7.79
C ILE A 164 20.77 -15.69 -8.02
N THR A 165 21.30 -16.40 -7.03
CA THR A 165 21.30 -17.87 -6.99
C THR A 165 20.48 -18.32 -5.78
N ARG A 166 19.48 -19.19 -6.03
CA ARG A 166 18.64 -19.73 -4.97
C ARG A 166 19.15 -21.10 -4.53
N HIS A 167 19.34 -21.27 -3.22
CA HIS A 167 19.67 -22.55 -2.60
C HIS A 167 18.45 -23.09 -1.85
N ASN A 168 18.63 -24.19 -1.11
CA ASN A 168 17.54 -24.81 -0.35
C ASN A 168 17.15 -23.99 0.89
N ASP A 169 18.13 -23.37 1.56
CA ASP A 169 17.99 -22.71 2.86
C ASP A 169 18.36 -21.21 2.84
N HIS A 170 18.84 -20.69 1.71
CA HIS A 170 19.28 -19.30 1.56
C HIS A 170 19.34 -18.86 0.09
N VAL A 171 19.72 -17.60 -0.14
CA VAL A 171 20.05 -17.05 -1.45
C VAL A 171 21.42 -16.39 -1.46
N SER A 172 22.10 -16.41 -2.60
CA SER A 172 23.32 -15.64 -2.86
C SER A 172 23.02 -14.55 -3.88
N LEU A 173 23.59 -13.36 -3.69
CA LEU A 173 23.42 -12.19 -4.55
C LEU A 173 24.77 -11.70 -5.04
N ASP A 174 24.87 -11.45 -6.35
CA ASP A 174 25.95 -10.66 -6.94
C ASP A 174 25.52 -9.19 -6.98
N ILE A 175 26.31 -8.32 -6.36
CA ILE A 175 26.02 -6.89 -6.24
C ILE A 175 27.09 -6.09 -6.96
N MET A 176 26.66 -5.17 -7.82
CA MET A 176 27.51 -4.19 -8.47
C MET A 176 27.42 -2.84 -7.75
N THR A 177 28.58 -2.27 -7.46
CA THR A 177 28.75 -0.96 -6.82
C THR A 177 29.70 -0.08 -7.64
N PRO A 178 29.82 1.23 -7.34
CA PRO A 178 30.84 2.09 -7.93
C PRO A 178 32.28 1.59 -7.72
N ASP A 179 32.56 0.83 -6.65
CA ASP A 179 33.89 0.28 -6.36
C ASP A 179 34.11 -1.14 -6.91
N GLY A 180 33.15 -1.68 -7.66
CA GLY A 180 33.20 -3.02 -8.23
C GLY A 180 32.17 -3.99 -7.64
N ALA A 181 32.26 -5.25 -8.07
CA ALA A 181 31.34 -6.31 -7.68
C ALA A 181 31.73 -6.96 -6.34
N TYR A 182 30.74 -7.38 -5.56
CA TYR A 182 30.92 -8.23 -4.38
C TYR A 182 29.70 -9.14 -4.17
N GLN A 183 29.81 -10.08 -3.24
CA GLN A 183 28.77 -11.08 -2.97
C GLN A 183 28.29 -11.02 -1.52
N VAL A 184 26.99 -11.26 -1.34
CA VAL A 184 26.36 -11.49 -0.04
C VAL A 184 25.38 -12.65 -0.11
N GLU A 185 25.01 -13.18 1.05
CA GLU A 185 23.97 -14.20 1.19
C GLU A 185 22.85 -13.71 2.10
N ALA A 186 21.67 -14.33 2.00
CA ALA A 186 20.56 -14.07 2.91
C ALA A 186 19.77 -15.34 3.24
N ASP A 187 19.37 -15.52 4.50
CA ASP A 187 18.38 -16.55 4.85
C ASP A 187 17.06 -16.29 4.11
N TRP A 188 16.65 -15.01 4.05
CA TRP A 188 15.43 -14.56 3.39
C TRP A 188 15.68 -13.35 2.51
N LEU A 189 15.04 -13.32 1.35
CA LEU A 189 15.04 -12.16 0.46
C LEU A 189 13.61 -11.68 0.20
N VAL A 190 13.38 -10.39 0.41
CA VAL A 190 12.13 -9.73 0.02
C VAL A 190 12.41 -8.79 -1.15
N ALA A 191 11.94 -9.15 -2.33
CA ALA A 191 12.05 -8.35 -3.54
C ALA A 191 10.95 -7.27 -3.54
N CYS A 192 11.36 -6.03 -3.30
CA CYS A 192 10.56 -4.81 -3.37
C CYS A 192 11.06 -3.89 -4.52
N ASP A 193 11.65 -4.50 -5.55
CA ASP A 193 12.43 -3.88 -6.64
C ASP A 193 11.58 -3.35 -7.81
N GLY A 194 10.29 -3.12 -7.53
CA GLY A 194 9.36 -2.36 -8.37
C GLY A 194 8.88 -3.07 -9.64
N ALA A 195 8.20 -2.29 -10.49
CA ALA A 195 7.39 -2.82 -11.59
C ALA A 195 8.16 -3.72 -12.59
N ARG A 196 9.43 -3.39 -12.82
CA ARG A 196 10.30 -4.12 -13.75
C ARG A 196 11.14 -5.21 -13.09
N SER A 197 10.91 -5.46 -11.79
CA SER A 197 11.61 -6.39 -10.90
C SER A 197 12.72 -7.20 -11.58
N PRO A 198 13.98 -6.72 -11.51
CA PRO A 198 15.14 -7.49 -11.92
C PRO A 198 15.16 -8.89 -11.30
N ILE A 199 14.84 -9.03 -10.01
CA ILE A 199 14.85 -10.32 -9.32
C ILE A 199 13.83 -11.30 -9.94
N ARG A 200 12.60 -10.84 -10.22
CA ARG A 200 11.57 -11.66 -10.88
C ARG A 200 12.05 -12.17 -12.23
N LYS A 201 12.72 -11.31 -13.01
CA LYS A 201 13.28 -11.67 -14.33
C LYS A 201 14.45 -12.66 -14.22
N MET A 202 15.39 -12.43 -13.30
CA MET A 202 16.55 -13.31 -13.09
C MET A 202 16.14 -14.72 -12.69
N LEU A 203 15.06 -14.85 -11.91
CA LEU A 203 14.49 -16.15 -11.52
C LEU A 203 13.57 -16.76 -12.60
N GLY A 204 13.37 -16.10 -13.74
CA GLY A 204 12.52 -16.59 -14.82
C GLY A 204 11.04 -16.71 -14.44
N LEU A 205 10.57 -15.90 -13.49
CA LEU A 205 9.21 -16.00 -12.96
C LEU A 205 8.21 -15.21 -13.81
N GLY A 206 7.05 -15.82 -14.03
CA GLY A 206 5.97 -15.25 -14.83
C GLY A 206 5.32 -14.02 -14.19
N PHE A 207 4.69 -13.21 -15.03
CA PHE A 207 3.92 -12.04 -14.60
C PHE A 207 2.69 -11.88 -15.50
N GLU A 208 1.59 -12.49 -15.06
CA GLU A 208 0.40 -12.68 -15.86
C GLU A 208 -0.63 -11.57 -15.64
N GLY A 209 -1.41 -11.28 -16.67
CA GLY A 209 -2.52 -10.34 -16.60
C GLY A 209 -2.67 -9.48 -17.85
N ARG A 210 -3.43 -8.41 -17.73
CA ARG A 210 -3.86 -7.57 -18.84
C ARG A 210 -2.99 -6.33 -18.96
N VAL A 211 -2.63 -5.99 -20.20
CA VAL A 211 -2.02 -4.68 -20.53
C VAL A 211 -3.12 -3.78 -21.04
N PHE A 212 -3.11 -2.53 -20.58
CA PHE A 212 -3.95 -1.48 -21.13
C PHE A 212 -3.03 -0.50 -21.84
N GLU A 213 -3.37 -0.18 -23.09
CA GLU A 213 -2.54 0.67 -23.96
C GLU A 213 -2.91 2.15 -23.86
N ASP A 214 -3.98 2.49 -23.13
CA ASP A 214 -4.34 3.87 -22.84
C ASP A 214 -3.21 4.63 -22.17
N ASN A 215 -2.85 5.76 -22.76
CA ASN A 215 -1.85 6.68 -22.24
C ASN A 215 -2.51 7.78 -21.43
N PHE A 216 -1.88 8.14 -20.33
CA PHE A 216 -2.31 9.22 -19.45
C PHE A 216 -1.15 10.18 -19.24
N LEU A 217 -1.42 11.47 -19.47
CA LEU A 217 -0.49 12.56 -19.19
C LEU A 217 -0.73 13.04 -17.76
N ILE A 218 0.33 13.07 -16.98
CA ILE A 218 0.40 13.73 -15.69
C ILE A 218 0.99 15.11 -15.91
N ALA A 219 0.32 16.12 -15.36
CA ALA A 219 0.87 17.44 -15.18
C ALA A 219 0.72 17.84 -13.70
N ASP A 220 1.84 17.92 -13.00
CA ASP A 220 1.92 18.64 -11.74
C ASP A 220 2.19 20.11 -12.04
N VAL A 221 1.29 20.96 -11.55
CA VAL A 221 1.36 22.39 -11.74
C VAL A 221 1.36 23.10 -10.40
N LYS A 222 2.27 24.05 -10.23
CA LYS A 222 2.30 24.91 -9.06
C LYS A 222 1.43 26.13 -9.32
N MET A 223 0.37 26.27 -8.53
CA MET A 223 -0.54 27.40 -8.64
C MET A 223 -1.24 27.69 -7.31
N LYS A 224 -1.46 28.97 -7.06
CA LYS A 224 -2.34 29.41 -5.98
C LYS A 224 -3.76 29.48 -6.54
N ALA A 225 -4.53 28.44 -6.26
CA ALA A 225 -5.91 28.36 -6.69
C ALA A 225 -6.82 28.09 -5.47
N ASP A 226 -7.98 28.75 -5.46
CA ASP A 226 -8.98 28.65 -4.39
C ASP A 226 -9.93 27.46 -4.61
N PHE A 227 -9.40 26.35 -5.13
CA PHE A 227 -10.16 25.10 -5.28
C PHE A 227 -10.19 24.35 -3.94
N PRO A 228 -11.31 23.67 -3.60
CA PRO A 228 -11.40 22.86 -2.40
C PRO A 228 -10.47 21.64 -2.47
N THR A 229 -10.09 21.11 -1.31
CA THR A 229 -9.26 19.90 -1.19
C THR A 229 -10.11 18.64 -1.40
N GLU A 230 -10.58 18.46 -2.63
CA GLU A 230 -11.45 17.37 -3.06
C GLU A 230 -10.84 16.63 -4.24
N ARG A 231 -11.32 15.41 -4.49
CA ARG A 231 -11.01 14.66 -5.70
C ARG A 231 -12.06 14.95 -6.77
N TRP A 232 -11.68 15.55 -7.89
CA TRP A 232 -12.60 15.80 -9.01
C TRP A 232 -12.25 14.90 -10.20
N PHE A 233 -13.23 14.16 -10.71
CA PHE A 233 -13.08 13.32 -11.88
C PHE A 233 -14.12 13.68 -12.94
N TRP A 234 -13.67 13.94 -14.16
CA TRP A 234 -14.54 14.22 -15.31
C TRP A 234 -14.52 13.07 -16.30
N PHE A 235 -15.71 12.62 -16.68
CA PHE A 235 -15.93 11.93 -17.95
C PHE A 235 -16.19 12.97 -19.04
N GLU A 236 -15.55 12.83 -20.19
CA GLU A 236 -15.73 13.70 -21.36
C GLU A 236 -15.69 15.20 -21.02
N PRO A 237 -14.60 15.70 -20.38
CA PRO A 237 -14.54 17.05 -19.81
C PRO A 237 -14.91 18.16 -20.81
N HIS A 238 -15.56 19.22 -20.33
CA HIS A 238 -15.98 20.37 -21.15
C HIS A 238 -14.82 21.12 -21.82
N PHE A 239 -13.63 21.08 -21.22
CA PHE A 239 -12.41 21.66 -21.79
C PHE A 239 -11.75 20.79 -22.88
N LYS A 240 -12.31 19.62 -23.20
CA LYS A 240 -11.92 18.74 -24.33
C LYS A 240 -10.42 18.35 -24.39
N SER A 241 -9.72 18.35 -23.26
CA SER A 241 -8.32 17.90 -23.12
C SER A 241 -8.18 16.40 -22.88
N GLY A 242 -9.00 15.57 -23.52
CA GLY A 242 -9.02 14.11 -23.37
C GLY A 242 -10.39 13.51 -23.10
N ASP A 243 -10.48 12.19 -23.05
CA ASP A 243 -11.74 11.45 -22.79
C ASP A 243 -12.13 11.42 -21.31
N SER A 244 -11.15 11.62 -20.42
CA SER A 244 -11.36 11.83 -18.99
C SER A 244 -10.24 12.69 -18.41
N ALA A 245 -10.53 13.31 -17.27
CA ALA A 245 -9.58 14.10 -16.51
C ALA A 245 -9.75 13.91 -15.00
N LEU A 246 -8.68 14.10 -14.24
CA LEU A 246 -8.67 13.98 -12.78
C LEU A 246 -7.85 15.13 -12.19
N LEU A 247 -8.36 15.74 -11.11
CA LEU A 247 -7.69 16.84 -10.38
C LEU A 247 -7.54 16.50 -8.91
N HIS A 248 -6.31 16.65 -8.40
CA HIS A 248 -5.96 16.45 -6.99
C HIS A 248 -5.04 17.56 -6.50
N LYS A 249 -5.34 18.14 -5.33
CA LYS A 249 -4.41 19.04 -4.63
C LYS A 249 -3.36 18.24 -3.88
N GLN A 250 -2.09 18.62 -4.01
CA GLN A 250 -0.96 18.12 -3.25
C GLN A 250 -0.42 19.22 -2.32
N PRO A 251 0.46 18.89 -1.36
CA PRO A 251 1.15 19.89 -0.55
C PRO A 251 1.97 20.87 -1.39
N ASP A 252 2.24 22.05 -0.83
CA ASP A 252 3.09 23.11 -1.41
C ASP A 252 2.51 23.77 -2.68
N ASP A 253 1.18 23.91 -2.73
CA ASP A 253 0.42 24.52 -3.84
C ASP A 253 0.60 23.78 -5.19
N ILE A 254 0.98 22.50 -5.14
CA ILE A 254 1.05 21.63 -6.31
C ILE A 254 -0.34 21.02 -6.57
N TRP A 255 -0.76 21.05 -7.82
CA TRP A 255 -1.98 20.44 -8.32
C TRP A 255 -1.63 19.40 -9.36
N ARG A 256 -2.07 18.16 -9.14
CA ARG A 256 -1.93 17.09 -10.10
C ARG A 256 -3.15 17.04 -11.00
N ILE A 257 -2.90 17.08 -12.29
CA ILE A 257 -3.89 16.88 -13.34
C ILE A 257 -3.50 15.66 -14.18
N ASP A 258 -4.39 14.67 -14.26
CA ASP A 258 -4.22 13.53 -15.15
C ASP A 258 -5.18 13.67 -16.33
N PHE A 259 -4.67 13.64 -17.56
CA PHE A 259 -5.46 13.68 -18.80
C PHE A 259 -5.36 12.33 -19.54
N GLN A 260 -6.50 11.78 -19.94
CA GLN A 260 -6.51 10.61 -20.83
C GLN A 260 -6.21 11.02 -22.27
N LEU A 261 -5.14 10.45 -22.84
CA LEU A 261 -4.69 10.75 -24.20
C LEU A 261 -5.07 9.68 -25.25
N GLY A 262 -5.40 8.45 -24.82
CA GLY A 262 -5.75 7.33 -25.70
C GLY A 262 -4.56 6.44 -26.10
N TRP A 263 -4.73 5.54 -27.09
CA TRP A 263 -3.82 4.40 -27.34
C TRP A 263 -2.64 4.72 -28.26
N SER A 264 -2.84 5.57 -29.27
CA SER A 264 -1.89 5.76 -30.38
C SER A 264 -1.33 7.18 -30.44
N ILE A 265 -0.86 7.68 -29.30
CA ILE A 265 -0.26 9.02 -29.22
C ILE A 265 1.22 9.02 -29.59
N ASP A 266 1.67 10.16 -30.09
CA ASP A 266 3.10 10.48 -30.11
C ASP A 266 3.51 11.02 -28.74
N ARG A 267 4.08 10.15 -27.90
CA ARG A 267 4.48 10.52 -26.53
C ARG A 267 5.46 11.68 -26.45
N ALA A 268 6.39 11.79 -27.41
CA ALA A 268 7.39 12.85 -27.39
C ALA A 268 6.72 14.20 -27.65
N LYS A 269 5.84 14.24 -28.65
CA LYS A 269 5.03 15.41 -28.96
C LYS A 269 4.11 15.79 -27.79
N GLU A 270 3.41 14.82 -27.20
CA GLU A 270 2.49 15.09 -26.08
C GLU A 270 3.20 15.59 -24.81
N LEU A 271 4.50 15.33 -24.67
CA LEU A 271 5.35 15.85 -23.58
C LEU A 271 5.99 17.21 -23.88
N GLU A 272 5.80 17.78 -25.08
CA GLU A 272 6.27 19.13 -25.38
C GLU A 272 5.55 20.15 -24.47
N PRO A 273 6.28 21.09 -23.84
CA PRO A 273 5.71 22.04 -22.88
C PRO A 273 4.49 22.80 -23.40
N GLU A 274 4.48 23.16 -24.68
CA GLU A 274 3.38 23.88 -25.33
C GLU A 274 2.09 23.04 -25.37
N ASN A 275 2.20 21.74 -25.66
CA ASN A 275 1.05 20.82 -25.71
C ASN A 275 0.48 20.52 -24.33
N ILE A 276 1.36 20.44 -23.31
CA ILE A 276 0.95 20.31 -21.91
C ILE A 276 0.25 21.59 -21.45
N ARG A 277 0.87 22.75 -21.70
CA ARG A 277 0.30 24.06 -21.32
C ARG A 277 -1.05 24.30 -21.97
N ALA A 278 -1.20 23.95 -23.25
CA ALA A 278 -2.49 24.06 -23.94
C ALA A 278 -3.60 23.28 -23.21
N ARG A 279 -3.32 22.05 -22.75
CA ARG A 279 -4.29 21.22 -22.01
C ARG A 279 -4.62 21.75 -20.64
N VAL A 280 -3.58 22.15 -19.89
CA VAL A 280 -3.73 22.72 -18.55
C VAL A 280 -4.50 24.03 -18.62
N SER A 281 -4.13 24.95 -19.51
CA SER A 281 -4.81 26.23 -19.68
C SER A 281 -6.25 26.08 -20.17
N ALA A 282 -6.56 25.08 -21.00
CA ALA A 282 -7.95 24.78 -21.39
C ALA A 282 -8.81 24.40 -20.18
N MET A 283 -8.24 23.68 -19.20
CA MET A 283 -8.93 23.29 -17.99
C MET A 283 -9.03 24.40 -16.94
N LEU A 284 -7.92 25.11 -16.68
CA LEU A 284 -7.86 26.14 -15.63
C LEU A 284 -8.47 27.47 -16.05
N GLY A 285 -8.54 27.73 -17.36
CA GLY A 285 -8.90 29.03 -17.92
C GLY A 285 -7.69 29.94 -18.15
N PRO A 286 -7.85 30.98 -18.99
CA PRO A 286 -6.73 31.82 -19.44
C PRO A 286 -6.17 32.76 -18.36
N GLU A 287 -6.94 33.03 -17.30
CA GLU A 287 -6.58 33.96 -16.23
C GLU A 287 -5.72 33.32 -15.12
N VAL A 288 -5.59 31.97 -15.11
CA VAL A 288 -4.89 31.25 -14.05
C VAL A 288 -3.40 31.14 -14.37
N GLU A 289 -2.57 31.80 -13.58
CA GLU A 289 -1.12 31.67 -13.65
C GLU A 289 -0.64 30.38 -12.95
N TYR A 290 0.22 29.62 -13.62
CA TYR A 290 0.81 28.39 -13.08
C TYR A 290 2.21 28.11 -13.64
N GLU A 291 3.00 27.38 -12.86
CA GLU A 291 4.28 26.82 -13.28
C GLU A 291 4.15 25.30 -13.46
N LEU A 292 4.79 24.73 -14.49
CA LEU A 292 4.88 23.27 -14.62
C LEU A 292 6.00 22.78 -13.68
N ASP A 293 5.67 21.88 -12.77
CA ASP A 293 6.62 21.31 -11.80
C ASP A 293 7.18 19.96 -12.29
N TRP A 294 6.28 19.03 -12.64
CA TRP A 294 6.66 17.71 -13.12
C TRP A 294 5.62 17.18 -14.11
N CYS A 295 6.07 16.51 -15.17
CA CYS A 295 5.19 15.95 -16.19
C CYS A 295 5.67 14.57 -16.62
N SER A 296 4.75 13.66 -16.90
CA SER A 296 5.07 12.32 -17.38
C SER A 296 3.91 11.67 -18.09
N ILE A 297 4.18 10.79 -19.05
CA ILE A 297 3.16 9.94 -19.66
C ILE A 297 3.35 8.51 -19.17
N TYR A 298 2.24 7.91 -18.73
CA TYR A 298 2.23 6.53 -18.28
C TYR A 298 1.19 5.68 -19.02
N THR A 299 1.47 4.39 -19.06
CA THR A 299 0.55 3.30 -19.39
C THR A 299 0.58 2.32 -18.23
N PHE A 300 -0.52 1.63 -17.98
CA PHE A 300 -0.60 0.72 -16.85
C PHE A 300 -0.90 -0.72 -17.27
N GLN A 301 -0.56 -1.62 -16.36
CA GLN A 301 -0.76 -3.05 -16.50
C GLN A 301 -1.49 -3.51 -15.25
N CYS A 302 -2.49 -4.37 -15.41
CA CYS A 302 -3.10 -5.08 -14.29
C CYS A 302 -2.58 -6.52 -14.35
N ARG A 303 -1.53 -6.80 -13.58
CA ARG A 303 -0.77 -8.04 -13.65
C ARG A 303 -0.32 -8.46 -12.27
N ARG A 304 -0.10 -9.75 -12.06
CA ARG A 304 0.56 -10.26 -10.86
C ARG A 304 1.34 -11.53 -11.14
N MET A 305 2.20 -11.89 -10.21
CA MET A 305 2.80 -13.22 -10.17
C MET A 305 1.74 -14.24 -9.78
N GLU A 306 1.92 -15.49 -10.23
CA GLU A 306 1.06 -16.61 -9.80
C GLU A 306 1.19 -16.84 -8.29
N LYS A 307 2.44 -16.85 -7.81
CA LYS A 307 2.85 -16.96 -6.41
C LYS A 307 3.76 -15.80 -6.05
N PHE A 308 3.60 -15.25 -4.86
CA PHE A 308 4.45 -14.22 -4.27
C PHE A 308 5.59 -14.85 -3.46
N ARG A 309 5.52 -16.16 -3.16
CA ARG A 309 6.55 -16.90 -2.43
C ARG A 309 7.23 -17.96 -3.31
N HIS A 310 8.56 -17.98 -3.25
CA HIS A 310 9.42 -18.92 -3.96
C HIS A 310 10.57 -19.40 -3.06
N GLY A 311 10.24 -20.22 -2.05
CA GLY A 311 11.20 -20.69 -1.04
C GLY A 311 11.65 -19.52 -0.14
N PRO A 312 12.96 -19.23 -0.03
CA PRO A 312 13.47 -18.09 0.74
C PRO A 312 13.25 -16.73 0.08
N VAL A 313 12.74 -16.69 -1.16
CA VAL A 313 12.47 -15.45 -1.90
C VAL A 313 10.98 -15.12 -1.85
N LEU A 314 10.66 -13.91 -1.40
CA LEU A 314 9.31 -13.36 -1.38
C LEU A 314 9.24 -12.07 -2.20
N PHE A 315 8.11 -11.79 -2.83
CA PHE A 315 7.88 -10.59 -3.62
C PHE A 315 6.77 -9.75 -3.00
N ALA A 316 6.95 -8.43 -2.92
CA ALA A 316 5.99 -7.49 -2.35
C ALA A 316 5.88 -6.19 -3.17
N GLY A 317 4.68 -5.62 -3.26
CA GLY A 317 4.40 -4.42 -4.04
C GLY A 317 4.47 -4.65 -5.55
N ASP A 318 4.95 -3.65 -6.29
CA ASP A 318 5.00 -3.65 -7.76
C ASP A 318 5.87 -4.78 -8.37
N SER A 319 6.72 -5.41 -7.56
CA SER A 319 7.46 -6.62 -7.94
C SER A 319 6.56 -7.87 -8.01
N ALA A 320 5.47 -7.89 -7.23
CA ALA A 320 4.52 -8.99 -7.11
C ALA A 320 3.21 -8.75 -7.87
N HIS A 321 2.72 -7.51 -7.91
CA HIS A 321 1.47 -7.14 -8.58
C HIS A 321 1.46 -5.68 -9.02
N GLN A 322 0.76 -5.41 -10.12
CA GLN A 322 0.56 -4.09 -10.71
C GLN A 322 -0.92 -3.92 -11.01
N VAL A 323 -1.38 -2.70 -10.84
CA VAL A 323 -2.77 -2.31 -10.98
C VAL A 323 -2.86 -0.99 -11.71
N SER A 324 -4.01 -0.69 -12.30
CA SER A 324 -4.26 0.65 -12.84
C SER A 324 -4.16 1.69 -11.72
N PRO A 325 -3.69 2.91 -12.00
CA PRO A 325 -3.63 3.97 -10.99
C PRO A 325 -5.02 4.45 -10.54
N PHE A 326 -6.07 4.18 -11.32
CA PHE A 326 -7.44 4.45 -10.90
C PHE A 326 -7.79 3.68 -9.64
N GLY A 327 -8.11 4.43 -8.58
CA GLY A 327 -8.39 3.89 -7.27
C GLY A 327 -7.22 3.94 -6.29
N ALA A 328 -6.04 4.43 -6.69
CA ALA A 328 -4.87 4.56 -5.83
C ALA A 328 -4.47 3.24 -5.14
N ARG A 329 -4.41 2.12 -5.87
CA ARG A 329 -4.24 0.79 -5.27
C ARG A 329 -2.79 0.29 -5.18
N GLY A 330 -1.88 0.74 -6.06
CA GLY A 330 -0.51 0.19 -6.15
C GLY A 330 0.28 0.29 -4.84
N ALA A 331 0.75 1.49 -4.50
CA ALA A 331 1.51 1.71 -3.27
C ALA A 331 0.73 1.31 -2.00
N ASN A 332 -0.58 1.57 -1.96
CA ASN A 332 -1.43 1.22 -0.81
C ASN A 332 -1.54 -0.29 -0.60
N SER A 333 -1.63 -1.08 -1.66
CA SER A 333 -1.61 -2.55 -1.55
C SER A 333 -0.21 -3.06 -1.23
N GLY A 334 0.84 -2.43 -1.79
CA GLY A 334 2.22 -2.79 -1.48
C GLY A 334 2.57 -2.62 0.00
N VAL A 335 2.14 -1.51 0.64
CA VAL A 335 2.33 -1.32 2.09
C VAL A 335 1.53 -2.35 2.90
N GLN A 336 0.35 -2.77 2.43
CA GLN A 336 -0.39 -3.88 3.03
C GLN A 336 0.31 -5.25 2.86
N ASP A 337 1.08 -5.46 1.78
CA ASP A 337 1.93 -6.65 1.65
C ASP A 337 3.01 -6.65 2.73
N ALA A 338 3.67 -5.51 2.94
CA ALA A 338 4.69 -5.37 3.98
C ALA A 338 4.11 -5.62 5.39
N ASP A 339 2.95 -5.05 5.69
CA ASP A 339 2.21 -5.25 6.95
C ASP A 339 1.87 -6.73 7.19
N ASN A 340 1.41 -7.43 6.15
CA ASN A 340 1.07 -8.85 6.24
C ASN A 340 2.31 -9.75 6.36
N LEU A 341 3.39 -9.44 5.64
CA LEU A 341 4.60 -10.26 5.61
C LEU A 341 5.44 -10.11 6.87
N GLY A 342 5.62 -8.89 7.38
CA GLY A 342 6.65 -8.60 8.37
C GLY A 342 6.52 -9.41 9.66
N TRP A 343 5.31 -9.54 10.20
CA TRP A 343 5.08 -10.37 11.40
C TRP A 343 5.25 -11.86 11.15
N LYS A 344 4.80 -12.36 9.99
CA LYS A 344 4.92 -13.78 9.62
C LYS A 344 6.39 -14.17 9.47
N LEU A 345 7.14 -13.36 8.72
CA LEU A 345 8.55 -13.57 8.50
C LEU A 345 9.34 -13.46 9.81
N ALA A 346 9.01 -12.50 10.69
CA ALA A 346 9.66 -12.42 11.99
C ALA A 346 9.45 -13.68 12.85
N LEU A 347 8.23 -14.22 12.90
CA LEU A 347 7.97 -15.45 13.65
C LEU A 347 8.70 -16.66 13.07
N VAL A 348 8.74 -16.80 11.74
CA VAL A 348 9.47 -17.90 11.08
C VAL A 348 10.98 -17.74 11.26
N ALA A 349 11.52 -16.53 11.07
CA ALA A 349 12.93 -16.23 11.23
C ALA A 349 13.45 -16.49 12.65
N ASN A 350 12.59 -16.33 13.66
CA ASN A 350 12.87 -16.60 15.07
C ASN A 350 12.51 -18.04 15.51
N GLY A 351 12.03 -18.90 14.60
CA GLY A 351 11.65 -20.28 14.93
C GLY A 351 10.39 -20.42 15.81
N LEU A 352 9.58 -19.36 15.91
CA LEU A 352 8.34 -19.35 16.69
C LEU A 352 7.14 -19.87 15.89
N ALA A 353 7.22 -19.86 14.57
CA ALA A 353 6.22 -20.43 13.66
C ALA A 353 6.88 -21.30 12.59
N PRO A 354 6.18 -22.32 12.06
CA PRO A 354 6.68 -23.12 10.96
C PRO A 354 6.75 -22.32 9.66
N ASP A 355 7.60 -22.78 8.75
CA ASP A 355 7.78 -22.23 7.41
C ASP A 355 6.46 -22.05 6.64
N THR A 356 5.51 -22.95 6.84
CA THR A 356 4.17 -22.93 6.23
C THR A 356 3.34 -21.69 6.58
N LEU A 357 3.71 -20.94 7.64
CA LEU A 357 3.09 -19.64 7.92
C LEU A 357 3.33 -18.65 6.77
N LEU A 358 4.50 -18.70 6.12
CA LEU A 358 4.81 -17.81 4.98
C LEU A 358 4.01 -18.18 3.71
N ASP A 359 3.48 -19.40 3.61
CA ASP A 359 2.55 -19.73 2.51
C ASP A 359 1.22 -18.97 2.66
N THR A 360 0.86 -18.56 3.88
CA THR A 360 -0.34 -17.74 4.09
C THR A 360 -0.14 -16.29 3.66
N TYR A 361 1.10 -15.81 3.56
CA TYR A 361 1.39 -14.51 2.94
C TYR A 361 1.04 -14.56 1.45
N ASP A 362 1.47 -15.63 0.77
CA ASP A 362 1.12 -15.90 -0.63
C ASP A 362 -0.39 -15.90 -0.82
N GLU A 363 -1.12 -16.74 -0.08
CA GLU A 363 -2.57 -16.87 -0.19
C GLU A 363 -3.32 -15.56 0.04
N GLU A 364 -3.04 -14.88 1.15
CA GLU A 364 -3.77 -13.67 1.55
C GLU A 364 -3.46 -12.49 0.62
N ARG A 365 -2.21 -12.34 0.18
CA ARG A 365 -1.81 -11.20 -0.66
C ARG A 365 -2.03 -11.45 -2.14
N VAL A 366 -2.04 -12.70 -2.60
CA VAL A 366 -2.58 -13.05 -3.92
C VAL A 366 -4.09 -12.75 -3.97
N PHE A 367 -4.84 -13.13 -2.93
CA PHE A 367 -6.27 -12.80 -2.84
C PHE A 367 -6.51 -11.28 -2.88
N GLY A 368 -5.73 -10.51 -2.10
CA GLY A 368 -5.80 -9.05 -2.13
C GLY A 368 -5.42 -8.44 -3.49
N ALA A 369 -4.40 -9.00 -4.16
CA ALA A 369 -4.01 -8.57 -5.50
C ALA A 369 -5.09 -8.85 -6.54
N ASP A 370 -5.76 -10.00 -6.47
CA ASP A 370 -6.90 -10.33 -7.33
C ASP A 370 -8.08 -9.37 -7.14
N GLU A 371 -8.40 -9.03 -5.88
CA GLU A 371 -9.43 -8.03 -5.58
C GLU A 371 -9.08 -6.66 -6.20
N ASN A 372 -7.82 -6.25 -6.05
CA ASN A 372 -7.34 -4.99 -6.61
C ASN A 372 -7.38 -4.99 -8.14
N ILE A 373 -6.90 -6.05 -8.80
CA ILE A 373 -6.93 -6.20 -10.26
C ILE A 373 -8.36 -6.19 -10.78
N ALA A 374 -9.29 -6.87 -10.10
CA ALA A 374 -10.71 -6.87 -10.48
C ALA A 374 -11.33 -5.47 -10.38
N ASN A 375 -11.05 -4.74 -9.29
CA ASN A 375 -11.53 -3.36 -9.11
C ASN A 375 -10.93 -2.39 -10.13
N SER A 376 -9.62 -2.50 -10.38
CA SER A 376 -8.90 -1.69 -11.36
C SER A 376 -9.39 -1.95 -12.79
N THR A 377 -9.52 -3.21 -13.18
CA THR A 377 -10.03 -3.60 -14.51
C THR A 377 -11.43 -3.04 -14.76
N ARG A 378 -12.34 -3.18 -13.79
CA ARG A 378 -13.70 -2.59 -13.89
C ARG A 378 -13.69 -1.08 -14.00
N SER A 379 -12.73 -0.41 -13.36
CA SER A 379 -12.59 1.05 -13.44
C SER A 379 -12.11 1.45 -14.82
N THR A 380 -11.06 0.80 -15.33
CA THR A 380 -10.53 1.05 -16.66
C THR A 380 -11.56 0.79 -17.75
N ASP A 381 -12.24 -0.36 -17.74
CA ASP A 381 -13.24 -0.68 -18.78
C ASP A 381 -14.42 0.31 -18.79
N PHE A 382 -14.77 0.91 -17.64
CA PHE A 382 -15.80 1.95 -17.56
C PHE A 382 -15.27 3.33 -18.02
N ILE A 383 -14.06 3.71 -17.64
CA ILE A 383 -13.45 5.00 -18.02
C ILE A 383 -13.12 5.03 -19.51
N THR A 384 -12.62 3.92 -20.04
CA THR A 384 -12.09 3.77 -21.41
C THR A 384 -12.97 2.81 -22.24
N PRO A 385 -14.17 3.24 -22.68
CA PRO A 385 -15.07 2.35 -23.40
C PRO A 385 -14.48 1.92 -24.74
N LYS A 386 -14.37 0.61 -24.95
CA LYS A 386 -13.70 0.00 -26.13
C LYS A 386 -14.62 -0.20 -27.35
N SER A 387 -15.90 0.15 -27.23
CA SER A 387 -16.88 0.01 -28.32
C SER A 387 -17.98 1.07 -28.21
N ALA A 388 -18.68 1.33 -29.33
CA ALA A 388 -19.83 2.24 -29.35
C ALA A 388 -20.94 1.80 -28.38
N VAL A 389 -21.16 0.49 -28.23
CA VAL A 389 -22.15 -0.07 -27.29
C VAL A 389 -21.71 0.16 -25.84
N SER A 390 -20.44 -0.07 -25.51
CA SER A 390 -19.88 0.21 -24.18
C SER A 390 -19.97 1.70 -23.84
N LYS A 391 -19.71 2.57 -24.82
CA LYS A 391 -19.83 4.03 -24.66
C LYS A 391 -21.29 4.46 -24.43
N LEU A 392 -22.23 3.92 -25.20
CA LEU A 392 -23.66 4.17 -25.02
C LEU A 392 -24.14 3.73 -23.63
N PHE A 393 -23.75 2.52 -23.20
CA PHE A 393 -24.04 2.00 -21.86
C PHE A 393 -23.48 2.92 -20.77
N ARG A 394 -22.19 3.29 -20.86
CA ARG A 394 -21.54 4.19 -19.90
C ARG A 394 -22.28 5.51 -19.80
N ASN A 395 -22.59 6.15 -20.93
CA ASN A 395 -23.24 7.45 -20.94
C ASN A 395 -24.67 7.38 -20.37
N ALA A 396 -25.44 6.32 -20.69
CA ALA A 396 -26.74 6.10 -20.07
C ALA A 396 -26.64 5.92 -18.54
N VAL A 397 -25.61 5.22 -18.06
CA VAL A 397 -25.36 5.09 -16.61
C VAL A 397 -25.00 6.45 -15.98
N LEU A 398 -24.17 7.26 -16.66
CA LEU A 398 -23.80 8.61 -16.17
C LEU A 398 -25.03 9.53 -16.08
N ASP A 399 -25.89 9.55 -17.09
CA ASP A 399 -27.12 10.34 -17.09
C ASP A 399 -28.09 9.94 -15.97
N LEU A 400 -28.21 8.63 -15.70
CA LEU A 400 -29.06 8.13 -14.61
C LEU A 400 -28.43 8.39 -13.22
N ALA A 401 -27.10 8.43 -13.10
CA ALA A 401 -26.41 8.57 -11.82
C ALA A 401 -26.66 9.90 -11.11
N GLU A 402 -27.03 10.94 -11.88
CA GLU A 402 -27.42 12.24 -11.33
C GLU A 402 -28.59 12.11 -10.36
N THR A 403 -29.64 11.40 -10.76
CA THR A 403 -30.92 11.34 -10.03
C THR A 403 -31.18 10.00 -9.34
N LEU A 404 -30.55 8.90 -9.78
CA LEU A 404 -30.85 7.55 -9.31
C LEU A 404 -29.67 6.92 -8.56
N PRO A 405 -29.79 6.68 -7.22
CA PRO A 405 -28.70 6.14 -6.41
C PRO A 405 -28.14 4.79 -6.89
N PHE A 406 -28.97 3.91 -7.45
CA PHE A 406 -28.49 2.61 -7.93
C PHE A 406 -27.51 2.76 -9.09
N ALA A 407 -27.68 3.75 -9.98
CA ALA A 407 -26.79 3.97 -11.12
C ALA A 407 -25.39 4.41 -10.65
N ARG A 408 -25.30 5.13 -9.52
CA ARG A 408 -24.02 5.52 -8.89
C ARG A 408 -23.18 4.30 -8.49
N THR A 409 -23.80 3.16 -8.17
CA THR A 409 -23.07 1.92 -7.83
C THR A 409 -22.40 1.26 -9.04
N VAL A 410 -22.88 1.60 -10.24
CA VAL A 410 -22.36 1.14 -11.53
C VAL A 410 -21.29 2.09 -12.06
N VAL A 411 -21.42 3.40 -11.81
CA VAL A 411 -20.38 4.39 -12.15
C VAL A 411 -19.07 4.00 -11.49
N ASN A 412 -18.02 3.97 -12.29
CA ASN A 412 -16.69 3.65 -11.80
C ASN A 412 -15.63 4.60 -12.34
N SER A 413 -15.42 5.71 -11.63
CA SER A 413 -14.35 6.68 -11.86
C SER A 413 -13.03 6.29 -11.16
N GLY A 414 -12.87 5.02 -10.77
CA GLY A 414 -11.81 4.53 -9.89
C GLY A 414 -12.34 4.15 -8.50
N ARG A 415 -12.54 2.85 -8.27
CA ARG A 415 -12.86 2.34 -6.92
C ARG A 415 -11.65 2.47 -6.01
N LEU A 416 -11.71 3.44 -5.12
CA LEU A 416 -10.60 3.79 -4.22
C LEU A 416 -10.18 2.65 -3.31
N SER A 417 -8.90 2.64 -2.94
CA SER A 417 -8.26 1.58 -2.18
C SER A 417 -8.93 1.42 -0.82
N VAL A 418 -9.26 0.17 -0.49
CA VAL A 418 -9.79 -0.27 0.79
C VAL A 418 -8.93 -1.44 1.28
N PRO A 419 -8.86 -1.70 2.59
CA PRO A 419 -8.14 -2.86 3.09
C PRO A 419 -8.86 -4.15 2.67
N CYS A 420 -8.08 -5.18 2.34
CA CYS A 420 -8.60 -6.48 1.95
C CYS A 420 -9.15 -7.22 3.18
N THR A 421 -10.30 -7.89 3.04
CA THR A 421 -10.76 -8.89 4.02
C THR A 421 -10.32 -10.27 3.54
N TYR A 422 -9.52 -10.99 4.32
CA TYR A 422 -8.99 -12.31 3.95
C TYR A 422 -10.02 -13.42 4.18
N ASP A 423 -11.15 -13.33 3.48
CA ASP A 423 -12.21 -14.34 3.53
C ASP A 423 -11.66 -15.71 3.10
N GLY A 424 -11.93 -16.73 3.92
CA GLY A 424 -11.47 -18.10 3.65
C GLY A 424 -9.98 -18.34 3.94
N SER A 425 -9.24 -17.37 4.49
CA SER A 425 -7.86 -17.62 4.95
C SER A 425 -7.84 -18.77 5.96
N ARG A 426 -6.88 -19.69 5.81
CA ARG A 426 -6.66 -20.79 6.76
C ARG A 426 -6.24 -20.32 8.15
N LEU A 427 -5.81 -19.07 8.28
CA LEU A 427 -5.52 -18.46 9.59
C LEU A 427 -6.78 -18.08 10.37
N ASN A 428 -7.96 -18.09 9.73
CA ASN A 428 -9.20 -17.68 10.36
C ASN A 428 -9.80 -18.77 11.25
N GLY A 429 -10.22 -18.38 12.45
CA GLY A 429 -11.12 -19.13 13.31
C GLY A 429 -12.56 -19.13 12.77
N PRO A 430 -13.45 -19.94 13.39
CA PRO A 430 -14.86 -19.89 13.07
C PRO A 430 -15.44 -18.50 13.38
N ASP A 431 -16.43 -18.09 12.59
CA ASP A 431 -17.18 -16.87 12.86
C ASP A 431 -18.22 -17.07 13.98
N LEU A 432 -18.54 -16.00 14.69
CA LEU A 432 -19.60 -15.96 15.70
C LEU A 432 -20.81 -15.19 15.15
N PRO A 433 -21.96 -15.87 14.93
CA PRO A 433 -23.18 -15.20 14.50
C PRO A 433 -23.64 -14.13 15.50
N GLY A 434 -24.16 -13.01 14.99
CA GLY A 434 -24.70 -11.91 15.81
C GLY A 434 -23.72 -10.77 16.07
N LEU A 435 -22.42 -10.96 15.79
CA LEU A 435 -21.44 -9.87 15.76
C LEU A 435 -21.37 -9.19 14.38
N PRO A 436 -20.91 -7.93 14.29
CA PRO A 436 -20.89 -7.18 13.04
C PRO A 436 -20.08 -7.86 11.94
N ALA A 437 -20.60 -7.88 10.71
CA ALA A 437 -19.92 -8.48 9.56
C ALA A 437 -18.59 -7.78 9.21
N ARG A 438 -18.45 -6.49 9.57
CA ARG A 438 -17.24 -5.67 9.33
C ARG A 438 -16.02 -6.08 10.16
N THR A 439 -16.21 -6.91 11.18
CA THR A 439 -15.16 -7.41 12.10
C THR A 439 -15.18 -8.94 12.20
N ARG A 440 -15.66 -9.61 11.14
CA ARG A 440 -15.59 -11.08 11.05
C ARG A 440 -14.15 -11.55 10.90
N PRO A 441 -13.83 -12.83 11.20
CA PRO A 441 -12.49 -13.37 10.95
C PRO A 441 -12.00 -13.10 9.52
N GLY A 442 -10.75 -12.67 9.40
CA GLY A 442 -10.14 -12.20 8.16
C GLY A 442 -10.31 -10.69 7.90
N SER A 443 -11.19 -9.99 8.61
CA SER A 443 -11.39 -8.55 8.42
C SER A 443 -10.29 -7.72 9.11
N PRO A 444 -9.86 -6.61 8.48
CA PRO A 444 -9.07 -5.58 9.14
C PRO A 444 -9.92 -4.90 10.24
N CYS A 445 -9.32 -4.67 11.40
CA CYS A 445 -9.98 -3.98 12.50
C CYS A 445 -10.29 -2.52 12.12
N PRO A 446 -11.54 -2.04 12.27
CA PRO A 446 -11.84 -0.62 12.16
C PRO A 446 -11.40 0.14 13.41
N ASP A 447 -10.89 1.36 13.24
CA ASP A 447 -10.53 2.20 14.38
C ASP A 447 -11.74 2.60 15.23
N ALA A 448 -11.51 3.01 16.48
CA ALA A 448 -12.51 3.58 17.38
C ALA A 448 -11.80 4.38 18.50
N PRO A 449 -12.41 5.45 19.04
CA PRO A 449 -11.87 6.13 20.21
C PRO A 449 -11.89 5.19 21.43
N VAL A 450 -10.83 5.20 22.23
CA VAL A 450 -10.71 4.47 23.50
C VAL A 450 -10.06 5.40 24.53
N GLY A 451 -10.88 6.04 25.35
CA GLY A 451 -10.41 7.11 26.24
C GLY A 451 -9.86 8.29 25.43
N THR A 452 -8.58 8.62 25.61
CA THR A 452 -7.86 9.65 24.82
C THR A 452 -7.06 9.07 23.66
N GLU A 453 -7.13 7.76 23.45
CA GLU A 453 -6.37 7.04 22.44
C GLU A 453 -7.26 6.46 21.34
N TRP A 454 -6.61 5.89 20.33
CA TRP A 454 -7.26 5.20 19.20
C TRP A 454 -7.04 3.70 19.30
N LEU A 455 -8.09 2.91 19.08
CA LEU A 455 -8.06 1.46 19.22
C LEU A 455 -6.91 0.85 18.41
N LEU A 456 -6.70 1.27 17.16
CA LEU A 456 -5.65 0.71 16.31
C LEU A 456 -4.24 0.89 16.87
N ARG A 457 -3.98 2.01 17.56
CA ARG A 457 -2.69 2.24 18.25
C ARG A 457 -2.49 1.29 19.43
N LEU A 458 -3.59 0.83 20.04
CA LEU A 458 -3.56 -0.09 21.18
C LEU A 458 -3.45 -1.57 20.75
N ILE A 459 -3.86 -1.93 19.53
CA ILE A 459 -3.95 -3.33 19.07
C ILE A 459 -2.97 -3.73 17.94
N GLY A 460 -1.95 -2.92 17.65
CA GLY A 460 -0.94 -3.23 16.65
C GLY A 460 0.33 -3.88 17.20
N GLY A 461 1.11 -4.52 16.32
CA GLY A 461 2.48 -4.97 16.61
C GLY A 461 2.58 -6.40 17.15
N ASP A 462 1.70 -6.76 18.07
CA ASP A 462 1.63 -8.08 18.71
C ASP A 462 0.27 -8.76 18.46
N PHE A 463 0.16 -10.05 18.80
CA PHE A 463 -1.16 -10.64 18.93
C PHE A 463 -1.88 -10.05 20.14
N VAL A 464 -3.15 -9.67 19.95
CA VAL A 464 -3.95 -9.02 21.00
C VAL A 464 -5.21 -9.82 21.27
N LEU A 465 -5.48 -10.04 22.56
CA LEU A 465 -6.77 -10.50 23.06
C LEU A 465 -7.58 -9.26 23.47
N LEU A 466 -8.44 -8.78 22.56
CA LEU A 466 -9.32 -7.64 22.79
C LEU A 466 -10.64 -8.13 23.41
N ALA A 467 -10.97 -7.65 24.60
CA ALA A 467 -12.23 -7.90 25.28
C ALA A 467 -13.08 -6.63 25.29
N ILE A 468 -14.34 -6.75 24.86
CA ILE A 468 -15.31 -5.67 24.89
C ILE A 468 -16.46 -6.10 25.80
N ASP A 469 -16.58 -5.41 26.94
CA ASP A 469 -17.54 -5.73 28.00
C ASP A 469 -17.48 -7.21 28.43
N ALA A 470 -16.27 -7.78 28.42
CA ALA A 470 -15.96 -9.16 28.79
C ALA A 470 -14.72 -9.23 29.68
N ASP A 471 -14.63 -10.28 30.50
CA ASP A 471 -13.45 -10.57 31.29
C ASP A 471 -12.45 -11.43 30.51
N VAL A 472 -11.17 -11.03 30.55
CA VAL A 472 -10.02 -11.79 30.03
C VAL A 472 -8.88 -11.75 31.06
N PRO A 473 -8.03 -12.78 31.12
CA PRO A 473 -6.86 -12.75 32.01
C PRO A 473 -5.90 -11.62 31.61
N GLU A 474 -5.21 -11.02 32.58
CA GLU A 474 -4.18 -9.98 32.33
C GLU A 474 -2.97 -10.52 31.56
N ASN A 475 -2.71 -11.82 31.68
CA ASN A 475 -1.60 -12.48 31.01
C ASN A 475 -2.11 -13.80 30.42
N PHE A 476 -1.95 -13.95 29.11
CA PHE A 476 -2.20 -15.20 28.41
C PHE A 476 -1.07 -15.48 27.45
N ALA A 477 -0.53 -16.69 27.49
CA ALA A 477 0.50 -17.14 26.56
C ALA A 477 0.23 -18.57 26.13
N ALA A 478 0.43 -18.85 24.85
CA ALA A 478 0.37 -20.20 24.30
C ALA A 478 1.32 -20.29 23.10
N HIS A 479 1.81 -21.50 22.81
CA HIS A 479 2.67 -21.78 21.65
C HIS A 479 3.94 -20.93 21.54
N GLY A 480 4.46 -20.43 22.68
CA GLY A 480 5.64 -19.56 22.74
C GLY A 480 5.34 -18.08 22.46
N ILE A 481 4.07 -17.69 22.39
CA ILE A 481 3.63 -16.32 22.11
C ILE A 481 2.80 -15.82 23.31
N ALA A 482 3.21 -14.69 23.87
CA ALA A 482 2.42 -13.94 24.84
C ALA A 482 1.45 -13.02 24.08
N LEU A 483 0.19 -13.00 24.51
CA LEU A 483 -0.83 -12.09 23.99
C LEU A 483 -0.86 -10.82 24.82
N LYS A 484 -0.89 -9.66 24.16
CA LYS A 484 -1.29 -8.42 24.81
C LYS A 484 -2.79 -8.49 25.09
N THR A 485 -3.21 -8.15 26.30
CA THR A 485 -4.64 -8.15 26.66
C THR A 485 -5.13 -6.71 26.72
N LEU A 486 -6.26 -6.43 26.07
CA LEU A 486 -6.89 -5.11 26.08
C LEU A 486 -8.37 -5.27 26.42
N ALA A 487 -8.77 -4.84 27.60
CA ALA A 487 -10.18 -4.77 27.98
C ALA A 487 -10.71 -3.34 27.78
N VAL A 488 -11.80 -3.20 27.04
CA VAL A 488 -12.49 -1.94 26.79
C VAL A 488 -13.99 -2.12 27.04
N SER A 489 -14.70 -1.01 27.24
CA SER A 489 -16.16 -1.01 27.36
C SER A 489 -16.78 -0.30 26.16
N ALA A 490 -17.83 -0.89 25.59
CA ALA A 490 -18.65 -0.21 24.59
C ALA A 490 -19.69 0.71 25.24
N LYS A 491 -19.83 0.69 26.58
CA LYS A 491 -20.72 1.59 27.30
C LYS A 491 -20.36 3.04 26.97
N GLU A 492 -21.34 3.78 26.46
CA GLU A 492 -21.18 5.19 26.02
C GLU A 492 -20.19 5.37 24.85
N ASN A 493 -19.73 4.28 24.23
CA ASN A 493 -18.85 4.28 23.07
C ASN A 493 -19.54 3.64 21.87
N ARG A 494 -20.35 4.46 21.20
CA ARG A 494 -21.14 4.07 20.03
C ARG A 494 -20.28 3.48 18.90
N ALA A 495 -19.05 3.98 18.73
CA ALA A 495 -18.14 3.45 17.71
C ALA A 495 -17.73 2.00 18.03
N LEU A 496 -17.34 1.69 19.27
CA LEU A 496 -17.04 0.30 19.66
C LEU A 496 -18.29 -0.59 19.56
N GLU A 497 -19.44 -0.10 20.03
CA GLU A 497 -20.72 -0.82 19.98
C GLU A 497 -21.06 -1.21 18.53
N GLU A 498 -21.16 -0.24 17.62
CA GLU A 498 -21.56 -0.49 16.22
C GLU A 498 -20.52 -1.32 15.45
N ARG A 499 -19.22 -1.12 15.73
CA ARG A 499 -18.13 -1.72 14.95
C ARG A 499 -17.77 -3.13 15.40
N TYR A 500 -17.91 -3.44 16.69
CA TYR A 500 -17.43 -4.68 17.27
C TYR A 500 -18.47 -5.48 18.06
N LEU A 501 -19.55 -4.89 18.60
CA LEU A 501 -20.58 -5.65 19.31
C LEU A 501 -21.86 -5.88 18.49
N GLY A 502 -22.30 -4.87 17.75
CA GLY A 502 -23.60 -4.88 17.10
C GLY A 502 -24.70 -5.01 18.15
N GLY A 503 -25.41 -6.15 18.15
CA GLY A 503 -26.44 -6.47 19.15
C GLY A 503 -25.96 -7.37 20.29
N ALA A 504 -24.69 -7.78 20.30
CA ALA A 504 -24.15 -8.64 21.35
C ALA A 504 -23.88 -7.87 22.65
N LYS A 505 -23.93 -8.58 23.79
CA LYS A 505 -23.66 -8.00 25.13
C LYS A 505 -22.17 -7.85 25.42
N SER A 506 -21.35 -8.71 24.82
CA SER A 506 -19.92 -8.81 25.06
C SER A 506 -19.27 -9.53 23.89
N ALA A 507 -17.97 -9.30 23.69
CA ALA A 507 -17.19 -10.02 22.71
C ALA A 507 -15.72 -10.11 23.11
N VAL A 508 -15.06 -11.19 22.69
CA VAL A 508 -13.62 -11.39 22.81
C VAL A 508 -13.06 -11.66 21.42
N TYR A 509 -12.00 -10.96 21.04
CA TYR A 509 -11.34 -11.04 19.74
C TYR A 509 -9.89 -11.46 19.90
N LEU A 510 -9.44 -12.42 19.10
CA LEU A 510 -8.02 -12.63 18.83
C LEU A 510 -7.64 -11.84 17.58
N ILE A 511 -6.75 -10.86 17.75
CA ILE A 511 -6.30 -9.94 16.71
C ILE A 511 -4.84 -10.24 16.39
N ARG A 512 -4.52 -10.29 15.10
CA ARG A 512 -3.16 -10.50 14.57
C ARG A 512 -2.30 -9.25 14.73
N PRO A 513 -0.96 -9.39 14.66
CA PRO A 513 -0.02 -8.26 14.64
C PRO A 513 -0.29 -7.21 13.55
N ASP A 514 -0.86 -7.63 12.42
CA ASP A 514 -1.29 -6.77 11.31
C ASP A 514 -2.73 -6.26 11.46
N GLN A 515 -3.30 -6.30 12.66
CA GLN A 515 -4.63 -5.80 13.01
C GLN A 515 -5.77 -6.44 12.20
N HIS A 516 -5.61 -7.69 11.76
CA HIS A 516 -6.72 -8.49 11.23
C HIS A 516 -7.31 -9.39 12.32
N VAL A 517 -8.63 -9.55 12.33
CA VAL A 517 -9.31 -10.47 13.24
C VAL A 517 -8.99 -11.90 12.86
N ALA A 518 -8.32 -12.66 13.74
CA ALA A 518 -8.11 -14.09 13.55
C ALA A 518 -9.32 -14.89 14.01
N ALA A 519 -9.90 -14.58 15.17
CA ALA A 519 -11.05 -15.29 15.73
C ALA A 519 -11.83 -14.40 16.70
N ARG A 520 -13.09 -14.76 16.99
CA ARG A 520 -13.94 -14.03 17.95
C ARG A 520 -14.94 -14.93 18.66
N TRP A 521 -15.31 -14.55 19.88
CA TRP A 521 -16.20 -15.28 20.80
C TRP A 521 -17.07 -14.33 21.63
N ASP A 522 -18.09 -14.86 22.32
CA ASP A 522 -18.97 -14.13 23.23
C ASP A 522 -18.33 -13.94 24.62
N ARG A 523 -17.45 -14.87 25.01
CA ARG A 523 -16.69 -14.88 26.25
C ARG A 523 -15.31 -15.51 26.06
N PHE A 524 -14.44 -15.31 27.03
CA PHE A 524 -13.12 -15.93 27.05
C PHE A 524 -13.21 -17.44 27.29
N ASP A 525 -12.48 -18.21 26.48
CA ASP A 525 -12.20 -19.62 26.68
C ASP A 525 -10.73 -19.88 26.34
N ALA A 526 -9.94 -20.26 27.36
CA ALA A 526 -8.50 -20.46 27.23
C ALA A 526 -8.13 -21.52 26.17
N VAL A 527 -8.92 -22.58 26.04
CA VAL A 527 -8.67 -23.66 25.07
C VAL A 527 -8.98 -23.16 23.67
N ALA A 528 -10.10 -22.46 23.48
CA ALA A 528 -10.48 -21.90 22.19
C ALA A 528 -9.48 -20.83 21.71
N VAL A 529 -9.03 -19.95 22.60
CA VAL A 529 -8.01 -18.93 22.29
C VAL A 529 -6.67 -19.58 21.95
N SER A 530 -6.24 -20.59 22.71
CA SER A 530 -5.00 -21.32 22.41
C SER A 530 -5.06 -22.03 21.05
N ALA A 531 -6.19 -22.65 20.70
CA ALA A 531 -6.39 -23.29 19.41
C ALA A 531 -6.42 -22.29 18.25
N ALA A 532 -7.11 -21.15 18.42
CA ALA A 532 -7.12 -20.09 17.42
C ALA A 532 -5.73 -19.46 17.23
N LEU A 533 -4.95 -19.32 18.30
CA LEU A 533 -3.57 -18.87 18.21
C LEU A 533 -2.70 -19.88 17.45
N ALA A 534 -2.83 -21.18 17.73
CA ALA A 534 -2.12 -22.23 16.97
C ALA A 534 -2.38 -22.11 15.47
N ARG A 535 -3.66 -21.98 15.09
CA ARG A 535 -4.06 -21.77 13.69
C ARG A 535 -3.50 -20.48 13.11
N ALA A 536 -3.61 -19.36 13.84
CA ALA A 536 -3.15 -18.05 13.38
C ALA A 536 -1.63 -18.00 13.13
N ILE A 537 -0.87 -18.95 13.68
CA ILE A 537 0.57 -19.14 13.42
C ILE A 537 0.88 -20.42 12.65
N ALA A 538 -0.12 -21.02 12.00
CA ALA A 538 -0.01 -22.23 11.16
C ALA A 538 0.57 -23.47 11.87
N LYS A 539 0.25 -23.67 13.16
CA LYS A 539 0.64 -24.83 13.99
C LYS A 539 -0.48 -25.85 14.20
N ASP A 540 -1.67 -25.64 13.63
CA ASP A 540 -2.84 -26.51 13.84
C ASP A 540 -2.85 -27.80 12.99
#